data_AF-A0A8S3GUG1-F1
#
_entry.id   AF-A0A8S3GUG1-F1
#
_cell.length_a   1.000
_cell.length_b   1.000
_cell.length_c   1.000
_cell.angle_alpha   90.00
_cell.angle_beta   90.00
_cell.angle_gamma   90.00
#
_symmetry.space_group_name_H-M   'P 1'
#
loop_
_entity.id
_entity.type
_entity.pdbx_description
1 polymer ?
#
loop_
_entity_poly.entity_id
_entity_poly.type
_entity_poly.pdbx_seq_one_letter_code
_entity_poly.pdbx_strand_id
1 'polypeptide(L)'
;HVHETQSETFRYNIIVCFGDSHSDTVNLYNLTGSKWPINPPYYRGRFSNGNICIEQLGIFNLMNYAYESATTDNDLVPGVTEMNITVPDVRQQISLHKNNTDLTKINFDQTIYIIWAGANDYFLISIYLRLLLLEV
;
A
#
# COMPACT_ATOMS: atom_id res chain seq x y z
N HIS A 1 -14.63 21.68 -39.98
CA HIS A 1 -14.45 20.33 -39.42
C HIS A 1 -14.25 20.44 -37.93
N VAL A 2 -15.27 20.09 -37.15
CA VAL A 2 -15.17 19.99 -35.69
C VAL A 2 -14.50 18.66 -35.41
N HIS A 3 -13.34 18.67 -34.76
CA HIS A 3 -12.75 17.46 -34.24
C HIS A 3 -13.60 17.00 -33.05
N GLU A 4 -14.42 15.98 -33.28
CA GLU A 4 -15.00 15.17 -32.21
C GLU A 4 -13.83 14.52 -31.46
N THR A 5 -13.43 15.10 -30.34
CA THR A 5 -12.64 14.40 -29.34
C THR A 5 -13.50 13.26 -28.82
N GLN A 6 -13.23 12.04 -29.28
CA GLN A 6 -13.74 10.84 -28.65
C GLN A 6 -13.35 10.89 -27.18
N SER A 7 -14.36 10.95 -26.30
CA SER A 7 -14.19 10.78 -24.86
C SER A 7 -13.51 9.43 -24.64
N GLU A 8 -12.28 9.43 -24.14
CA GLU A 8 -11.65 8.19 -23.68
C GLU A 8 -12.48 7.65 -22.51
N THR A 9 -13.32 6.66 -22.80
CA THR A 9 -13.98 5.90 -21.75
C THR A 9 -12.91 5.08 -21.05
N PHE A 10 -12.43 5.54 -19.90
CA PHE A 10 -11.55 4.74 -19.06
C PHE A 10 -12.28 3.45 -18.69
N ARG A 11 -11.78 2.32 -19.23
CA ARG A 11 -12.32 0.99 -18.93
C ARG A 11 -12.32 0.73 -17.43
N TYR A 12 -11.30 1.21 -16.75
CA TYR A 12 -11.12 1.08 -15.31
C TYR A 12 -11.21 2.45 -14.65
N ASN A 13 -12.05 2.55 -13.62
CA ASN A 13 -12.25 3.79 -12.88
C ASN A 13 -12.13 3.61 -11.36
N ILE A 14 -11.85 2.38 -10.90
CA ILE A 14 -11.63 2.04 -9.50
C ILE A 14 -10.30 1.29 -9.38
N ILE A 15 -9.49 1.67 -8.39
CA ILE A 15 -8.32 0.92 -7.95
C ILE A 15 -8.55 0.45 -6.52
N VAL A 16 -8.25 -0.83 -6.27
CA VAL A 16 -8.04 -1.37 -4.92
C VAL A 16 -6.57 -1.76 -4.80
N CYS A 17 -5.84 -1.14 -3.87
CA CYS A 17 -4.40 -1.32 -3.74
C CYS A 17 -4.03 -1.94 -2.40
N PHE A 18 -3.13 -2.92 -2.44
CA PHE A 18 -2.51 -3.59 -1.31
C PHE A 18 -1.00 -3.55 -1.48
N GLY A 19 -0.25 -3.43 -0.40
CA GLY A 19 1.19 -3.36 -0.50
C GLY A 19 1.90 -2.72 0.67
N ASP A 20 3.11 -2.26 0.36
CA ASP A 20 4.05 -1.62 1.28
C ASP A 20 4.21 -0.11 1.02
N SER A 21 5.38 0.46 1.38
CA SER A 21 5.75 1.87 1.19
C SER A 21 5.66 2.36 -0.24
N HIS A 22 5.81 1.49 -1.24
CA HIS A 22 5.70 1.88 -2.65
C HIS A 22 4.26 2.20 -3.07
N SER A 23 3.29 1.77 -2.24
CA SER A 23 1.87 1.92 -2.49
C SER A 23 1.14 2.69 -1.37
N ASP A 24 1.70 2.79 -0.16
CA ASP A 24 1.10 3.54 0.95
C ASP A 24 1.07 5.05 0.65
N THR A 25 -0.14 5.61 0.53
CA THR A 25 -0.34 7.04 0.33
C THR A 25 -0.31 7.83 1.63
N VAL A 26 -0.93 7.32 2.70
CA VAL A 26 -1.11 8.01 4.01
C VAL A 26 -1.49 7.09 5.18
N ASN A 27 -1.64 5.78 4.99
CA ASN A 27 -2.16 4.87 6.01
C ASN A 27 -1.24 4.78 7.23
N LEU A 28 0.06 4.56 7.05
CA LEU A 28 1.00 4.61 8.18
C LEU A 28 1.10 6.02 8.78
N TYR A 29 1.05 7.05 7.95
CA TYR A 29 1.05 8.44 8.43
C TYR A 29 -0.12 8.73 9.37
N ASN A 30 -1.30 8.23 9.04
CA ASN A 30 -2.47 8.35 9.90
C ASN A 30 -2.33 7.47 11.16
N LEU A 31 -1.84 6.23 11.02
CA LEU A 31 -1.63 5.31 12.14
C LEU A 31 -0.69 5.89 13.21
N THR A 32 0.32 6.65 12.80
CA THR A 32 1.31 7.27 13.69
C THR A 32 0.84 8.61 14.28
N GLY A 33 -0.41 9.01 14.02
CA GLY A 33 -0.94 10.29 14.45
C GLY A 33 -0.29 11.47 13.72
N SER A 34 -0.03 11.30 12.42
CA SER A 34 0.60 12.30 11.54
C SER A 34 2.03 12.67 11.93
N LYS A 35 2.80 11.70 12.44
CA LYS A 35 4.19 11.91 12.91
C LYS A 35 5.25 11.28 12.01
N TRP A 36 4.91 10.25 11.26
CA TRP A 36 5.86 9.49 10.44
C TRP A 36 5.24 9.05 9.12
N PRO A 37 5.88 9.23 7.95
CA PRO A 37 7.22 9.77 7.79
C PRO A 37 7.32 11.29 7.98
N ILE A 38 8.48 11.78 8.40
CA ILE A 38 8.72 13.22 8.62
C ILE A 38 8.93 13.93 7.28
N ASN A 39 8.26 15.06 7.06
CA ASN A 39 8.49 15.94 5.93
C ASN A 39 9.38 17.12 6.35
N PRO A 40 10.53 17.40 5.69
CA PRO A 40 11.18 16.67 4.59
C PRO A 40 12.04 15.48 5.05
N PRO A 41 12.44 14.53 4.16
CA PRO A 41 12.32 14.56 2.68
C PRO A 41 11.03 13.96 2.11
N TYR A 42 10.14 13.46 2.96
CA TYR A 42 8.95 12.74 2.54
C TYR A 42 7.77 13.66 2.18
N TYR A 43 7.07 13.34 1.10
CA TYR A 43 6.00 14.17 0.55
C TYR A 43 4.65 13.78 1.15
N ARG A 44 4.09 14.63 2.02
CA ARG A 44 2.70 14.52 2.51
C ARG A 44 2.33 13.11 3.00
N GLY A 45 3.21 12.46 3.74
CA GLY A 45 2.99 11.10 4.29
C GLY A 45 3.36 9.94 3.35
N ARG A 46 3.76 10.20 2.10
CA ARG A 46 4.30 9.17 1.20
C ARG A 46 5.75 8.89 1.56
N PHE A 47 6.17 7.64 1.39
CA PHE A 47 7.58 7.23 1.48
C PHE A 47 8.35 7.55 0.19
N SER A 48 8.14 8.75 -0.34
CA SER A 48 8.74 9.30 -1.55
C SER A 48 8.83 10.82 -1.43
N ASN A 49 9.61 11.48 -2.30
CA ASN A 49 9.68 12.95 -2.40
C ASN A 49 8.58 13.55 -3.28
N GLY A 50 7.60 12.76 -3.71
CA GLY A 50 6.45 13.18 -4.50
C GLY A 50 5.35 12.12 -4.53
N ASN A 51 4.47 12.22 -5.52
CA ASN A 51 3.41 11.23 -5.76
C ASN A 51 4.02 9.87 -6.12
N ILE A 52 3.48 8.80 -5.53
CA ILE A 52 3.90 7.42 -5.78
C ILE A 52 3.18 6.83 -7.01
N CYS A 53 3.65 5.68 -7.50
CA CYS A 53 3.20 5.08 -8.77
C CYS A 53 1.68 4.97 -8.88
N ILE A 54 1.00 4.51 -7.82
CA ILE A 54 -0.46 4.33 -7.81
C ILE A 54 -1.23 5.63 -8.06
N GLU A 55 -0.69 6.76 -7.61
CA GLU A 55 -1.30 8.09 -7.77
C GLU A 55 -1.08 8.67 -9.18
N GLN A 56 -0.11 8.13 -9.91
CA GLN A 56 0.20 8.58 -11.28
C GLN A 56 -0.64 7.86 -12.34
N LEU A 57 -1.43 6.84 -11.97
CA LEU A 57 -2.31 6.11 -12.90
C LEU A 57 -3.53 6.93 -13.36
N GLY A 58 -3.80 8.09 -12.76
CA GLY A 58 -4.89 8.98 -13.19
C GLY A 58 -6.30 8.51 -12.82
N ILE A 59 -6.43 7.46 -12.00
CA ILE A 59 -7.71 6.97 -11.48
C ILE A 59 -7.95 7.54 -10.09
N PHE A 60 -8.99 8.37 -9.95
CA PHE A 60 -9.27 9.10 -8.70
C PHE A 60 -9.97 8.26 -7.63
N ASN A 61 -10.68 7.18 -8.00
CA ASN A 61 -11.33 6.30 -7.03
C ASN A 61 -10.34 5.22 -6.56
N LEU A 62 -9.53 5.58 -5.57
CA LEU A 62 -8.49 4.73 -4.99
C LEU A 62 -8.89 4.27 -3.59
N MET A 63 -9.12 2.97 -3.44
CA MET A 63 -9.22 2.28 -2.15
C MET A 63 -7.86 1.70 -1.80
N ASN A 64 -7.09 2.42 -0.99
CA ASN A 64 -5.73 2.02 -0.64
C ASN A 64 -5.66 1.39 0.75
N TYR A 65 -5.24 0.13 0.80
CA TYR A 65 -5.02 -0.64 2.03
C TYR A 65 -3.55 -0.88 2.31
N ALA A 66 -2.63 -0.40 1.46
CA ALA A 66 -1.19 -0.53 1.68
C ALA A 66 -0.74 0.18 2.96
N TYR A 67 0.19 -0.41 3.68
CA TYR A 67 0.87 0.19 4.84
C TYR A 67 2.36 0.06 4.63
N GLU A 68 3.13 1.12 4.88
CA GLU A 68 4.58 0.97 4.95
C GLU A 68 5.00 -0.13 5.96
N SER A 69 6.15 -0.76 5.70
CA SER A 69 6.67 -1.94 6.40
C SER A 69 5.84 -3.21 6.30
N ALA A 70 4.72 -3.22 5.56
CA ALA A 70 3.95 -4.44 5.36
C ALA A 70 4.79 -5.51 4.66
N THR A 71 4.77 -6.72 5.22
CA THR A 71 5.27 -7.94 4.59
C THR A 71 4.12 -8.68 3.90
N THR A 72 4.45 -9.74 3.17
CA THR A 72 3.41 -10.59 2.56
C THR A 72 2.67 -11.42 3.60
N ASP A 73 3.34 -11.84 4.68
CA ASP A 73 2.78 -12.65 5.76
C ASP A 73 3.47 -12.37 7.11
N ASN A 74 2.74 -11.77 8.05
CA ASN A 74 3.23 -11.47 9.39
C ASN A 74 3.51 -12.72 10.24
N ASP A 75 2.95 -13.89 9.89
CA ASP A 75 3.22 -15.15 10.59
C ASP A 75 4.62 -15.70 10.25
N LEU A 76 5.19 -15.28 9.11
CA LEU A 76 6.53 -15.69 8.66
C LEU A 76 7.58 -14.62 8.98
N VAL A 77 7.30 -13.37 8.59
CA VAL A 77 8.17 -12.23 8.82
C VAL A 77 7.29 -11.07 9.28
N PRO A 78 7.32 -10.69 10.57
CA PRO A 78 6.49 -9.59 11.05
C PRO A 78 6.88 -8.26 10.39
N GLY A 79 5.91 -7.62 9.75
CA GLY A 79 5.98 -6.25 9.27
C GLY A 79 5.92 -5.28 10.43
N VAL A 80 7.06 -4.66 10.73
CA VAL A 80 7.22 -3.72 11.84
C VAL A 80 7.95 -2.49 11.35
N THR A 81 7.42 -1.31 11.68
CA THR A 81 8.03 -0.03 11.30
C THR A 81 9.26 0.29 12.16
N GLU A 82 10.04 1.29 11.74
CA GLU A 82 11.15 1.82 12.54
C GLU A 82 10.71 2.34 13.93
N MET A 83 9.41 2.65 14.10
CA MET A 83 8.84 3.06 15.38
C MET A 83 8.38 1.87 16.26
N ASN A 84 8.73 0.64 15.87
CA ASN A 84 8.31 -0.60 16.52
C ASN A 84 6.78 -0.77 16.57
N ILE A 85 6.09 -0.34 15.50
CA ILE A 85 4.64 -0.50 15.34
C ILE A 85 4.40 -1.63 14.34
N THR A 86 3.63 -2.64 14.73
CA THR A 86 3.19 -3.70 13.81
C THR A 86 2.13 -3.15 12.86
N VAL A 87 2.28 -3.45 11.58
CA VAL A 87 1.35 -3.04 10.51
C VAL A 87 0.65 -4.25 9.90
N PRO A 88 -0.51 -4.07 9.25
CA PRO A 88 -1.18 -5.15 8.54
C PRO A 88 -0.33 -5.72 7.38
N ASP A 89 -0.11 -7.04 7.37
CA ASP A 89 0.45 -7.73 6.20
C ASP A 89 -0.53 -7.72 5.02
N VAL A 90 -0.07 -8.11 3.82
CA VAL A 90 -0.91 -8.12 2.62
C VAL A 90 -2.17 -8.99 2.78
N ARG A 91 -2.11 -10.13 3.48
CA ARG A 91 -3.29 -10.99 3.71
C ARG A 91 -4.32 -10.30 4.60
N GLN A 92 -3.86 -9.57 5.61
CA GLN A 92 -4.65 -8.78 6.53
C GLN A 92 -5.25 -7.57 5.80
N GLN A 93 -4.50 -6.90 4.90
CA GLN A 93 -5.02 -5.83 4.05
C GLN A 93 -6.14 -6.31 3.12
N ILE A 94 -5.97 -7.48 2.49
CA ILE A 94 -7.03 -8.12 1.69
C ILE A 94 -8.24 -8.45 2.56
N SER A 95 -8.03 -8.94 3.78
CA SER A 95 -9.11 -9.24 4.72
C SER A 95 -9.86 -7.98 5.15
N LEU A 96 -9.15 -6.86 5.38
CA LEU A 96 -9.75 -5.55 5.66
C LEU A 96 -10.62 -5.08 4.49
N HIS A 97 -10.17 -5.24 3.24
CA HIS A 97 -10.99 -4.92 2.08
C HIS A 97 -12.27 -5.76 2.03
N LYS A 98 -12.16 -7.08 2.21
CA LYS A 98 -13.32 -7.99 2.22
C LYS A 98 -14.31 -7.67 3.33
N ASN A 99 -13.83 -7.26 4.50
CA ASN A 99 -14.68 -6.94 5.65
C ASN A 99 -15.37 -5.58 5.49
N ASN A 100 -14.73 -4.61 4.83
CA ASN A 100 -15.25 -3.25 4.67
C ASN A 100 -16.01 -3.04 3.36
N THR A 101 -16.09 -4.05 2.49
CA THR A 101 -16.70 -3.93 1.16
C THR A 101 -17.78 -4.99 0.97
N ASP A 102 -18.95 -4.55 0.51
CA ASP A 102 -19.96 -5.46 -0.01
C ASP A 102 -19.51 -5.99 -1.38
N LEU A 103 -18.91 -7.18 -1.39
CA LEU A 103 -18.34 -7.80 -2.59
C LEU A 103 -19.38 -8.03 -3.70
N THR A 104 -20.68 -8.05 -3.37
CA THR A 104 -21.76 -8.22 -4.36
C THR A 104 -22.01 -6.95 -5.18
N LYS A 105 -21.51 -5.80 -4.72
CA LYS A 105 -21.66 -4.50 -5.37
C LYS A 105 -20.43 -4.05 -6.17
N ILE A 106 -19.37 -4.86 -6.17
CA ILE A 106 -18.15 -4.52 -6.91
C ILE A 106 -18.40 -4.75 -8.40
N ASN A 107 -18.17 -3.72 -9.20
CA ASN A 107 -18.06 -3.87 -10.65
C ASN A 107 -16.64 -4.31 -11.01
N PHE A 108 -16.44 -5.62 -11.15
CA PHE A 108 -15.14 -6.21 -11.48
C PHE A 108 -14.62 -5.79 -12.86
N ASP A 109 -15.51 -5.43 -13.80
CA ASP A 109 -15.10 -4.97 -15.14
C ASP A 109 -14.46 -3.59 -15.13
N GLN A 110 -14.67 -2.81 -14.06
CA GLN A 110 -14.17 -1.45 -13.88
C GLN A 110 -13.13 -1.31 -12.75
N THR A 111 -12.87 -2.39 -12.02
CA THR A 111 -11.98 -2.40 -10.85
C THR A 111 -10.65 -3.07 -11.17
N ILE A 112 -9.54 -2.38 -10.92
CA ILE A 112 -8.20 -2.98 -10.93
C ILE A 112 -7.77 -3.25 -9.50
N TYR A 113 -7.36 -4.49 -9.24
CA TYR A 113 -6.68 -4.86 -8.00
C TYR A 113 -5.17 -4.82 -8.23
N ILE A 114 -4.44 -4.12 -7.35
CA ILE A 114 -2.99 -3.98 -7.40
C ILE A 114 -2.41 -4.52 -6.10
N ILE A 115 -1.44 -5.43 -6.22
CA ILE A 115 -0.64 -5.93 -5.11
C ILE A 115 0.82 -5.60 -5.42
N TRP A 116 1.46 -4.79 -4.58
CA TRP A 116 2.88 -4.51 -4.67
C TRP A 116 3.52 -4.63 -3.28
N ALA A 117 4.16 -5.77 -3.04
CA ALA A 117 4.78 -6.13 -1.77
C ALA A 117 5.95 -7.10 -2.00
N GLY A 118 6.67 -7.42 -0.91
CA GLY A 118 7.74 -8.43 -0.88
C GLY A 118 9.13 -7.86 -0.56
N ALA A 119 9.33 -6.55 -0.74
CA ALA A 119 10.61 -5.92 -0.42
C ALA A 119 10.91 -6.01 1.09
N ASN A 120 9.90 -5.79 1.92
CA ASN A 120 10.05 -5.86 3.39
C ASN A 120 10.29 -7.28 3.88
N ASP A 121 9.71 -8.31 3.23
CA ASP A 121 9.98 -9.70 3.57
C ASP A 121 11.48 -9.99 3.47
N TYR A 122 12.10 -9.57 2.37
CA TYR A 122 13.55 -9.71 2.16
C TYR A 122 14.38 -8.85 3.11
N PHE A 123 13.95 -7.61 3.36
CA PHE A 123 14.68 -6.70 4.25
C PHE A 123 14.64 -7.18 5.71
N LEU A 124 13.45 -7.52 6.21
CA LEU A 124 13.24 -7.87 7.61
C LEU A 124 13.71 -9.29 7.93
N ILE A 125 13.57 -10.27 7.03
CA ILE A 125 14.12 -11.63 7.26
C ILE A 125 15.63 -11.56 7.55
N SER A 126 16.36 -10.69 6.84
CA SER A 126 17.80 -10.53 7.06
C SER A 126 18.14 -10.00 8.45
N ILE A 127 17.30 -9.10 8.98
CA ILE A 127 17.44 -8.53 10.32
C ILE A 127 17.11 -9.59 11.37
N TYR A 128 16.00 -10.31 11.20
CA TYR A 128 15.59 -11.38 12.13
C TYR A 128 16.63 -12.51 12.21
N LEU A 129 17.15 -12.96 11.06
CA LEU A 129 18.21 -13.97 11.03
C LEU A 129 19.48 -13.48 11.73
N ARG A 130 19.84 -12.20 11.57
CA ARG A 130 21.00 -11.61 12.25
C ARG A 130 20.81 -11.58 13.77
N LEU A 131 19.62 -11.24 14.26
CA LEU A 131 19.32 -11.24 15.69
C LEU A 131 19.40 -12.66 16.27
N LEU A 132 18.77 -13.64 15.61
CA LEU A 132 18.83 -15.05 16.02
C LEU A 132 20.27 -15.61 16.07
N LEU A 133 21.13 -15.21 15.12
CA LEU A 133 22.52 -15.68 15.07
C LEU A 133 23.46 -14.97 16.05
N LEU A 134 23.09 -13.79 16.55
CA LEU A 134 23.85 -13.04 17.56
C LEU A 134 23.42 -13.38 19.00
N GLU A 135 22.29 -14.07 19.16
CA GLU A 135 21.80 -14.61 20.44
C GLU A 135 22.32 -16.04 20.73
N VAL A 136 23.25 -16.56 19.92
CA VAL A 136 23.99 -17.83 20.12
C VAL A 136 25.47 -17.53 20.39
#